data_AF-A0A0A0B494-F1
#
_entry.id   AF-A0A0A0B494-F1
#
_cell.length_a   1.000
_cell.length_b   1.000
_cell.length_c   1.000
_cell.angle_alpha   90.00
_cell.angle_beta   90.00
_cell.angle_gamma   90.00
#
_symmetry.space_group_name_H-M   'P 1'
#
loop_
_entity.id
_entity.type
_entity.pdbx_description
1 polymer ?
#
loop_
_entity_poly.entity_id
_entity_poly.type
_entity_poly.pdbx_seq_one_letter_code
_entity_poly.pdbx_strand_id
1 'polypeptide(L)'
;MIAGAAVLVVAVGAAGFVLLDRGPDETIATVTAVESGDTLRVRLDGQERVLHLTNLAAPEGDECLAPEATAQLAGYAGIDSELRLDVEGTPAAEGDLTLAAFLPDGRLLSEVMAADGLGYLVIEEGDREYEWVVRAAQEDARFNAAGLFSTEVDCTIPGQVFSVSDRVEAATLVLEEESGAELLAAQRAELDALIEEAHALVDLMGTEQGGAVWDVLRASDRIGYAAQAQTAVATLELARGEVELVLNQEPTAAETDARD
;
A
#
# COMPACT_ATOMS: atom_id res chain seq x y z
N MET A 1 -21.05 -5.80 88.04
CA MET A 1 -20.85 -5.77 86.57
C MET A 1 -19.42 -6.23 86.34
N ILE A 2 -19.21 -7.53 86.08
CA ILE A 2 -18.93 -8.15 84.75
C ILE A 2 -17.64 -7.55 84.15
N ALA A 3 -16.49 -8.21 84.35
CA ALA A 3 -15.76 -9.08 83.37
C ALA A 3 -14.93 -8.25 82.37
N GLY A 4 -13.75 -8.60 81.84
CA GLY A 4 -12.80 -9.73 81.87
C GLY A 4 -11.51 -9.20 81.19
N ALA A 5 -10.29 -9.70 81.46
CA ALA A 5 -9.60 -10.77 80.72
C ALA A 5 -9.65 -10.59 79.17
N ALA A 6 -8.62 -10.72 78.32
CA ALA A 6 -7.23 -11.17 78.39
C ALA A 6 -6.55 -10.79 77.02
N VAL A 7 -5.23 -10.55 76.96
CA VAL A 7 -4.18 -11.39 76.29
C VAL A 7 -4.35 -11.54 74.75
N LEU A 8 -3.55 -10.85 73.93
CA LEU A 8 -2.26 -11.27 73.29
C LEU A 8 -2.45 -12.07 71.98
N VAL A 9 -1.72 -11.70 70.91
CA VAL A 9 -0.77 -12.53 70.12
C VAL A 9 -0.53 -11.91 68.73
N VAL A 10 0.77 -11.85 68.40
CA VAL A 10 1.43 -11.43 67.15
C VAL A 10 1.20 -12.45 66.03
N ALA A 11 1.06 -11.99 64.78
CA ALA A 11 1.33 -12.81 63.60
C ALA A 11 2.16 -12.04 62.57
N VAL A 12 3.41 -12.51 62.40
CA VAL A 12 4.32 -12.16 61.32
C VAL A 12 3.77 -12.76 60.02
N GLY A 13 3.31 -11.92 59.10
CA GLY A 13 2.84 -12.36 57.79
C GLY A 13 3.99 -12.40 56.80
N ALA A 14 4.37 -13.61 56.37
CA ALA A 14 5.24 -13.84 55.22
C ALA A 14 4.63 -13.18 53.97
N ALA A 15 5.38 -12.30 53.32
CA ALA A 15 5.05 -11.85 51.97
C ALA A 15 5.29 -13.04 51.02
N GLY A 16 4.24 -13.84 50.82
CA GLY A 16 4.20 -14.82 49.75
C GLY A 16 4.34 -14.08 48.42
N PHE A 17 5.36 -14.45 47.65
CA PHE A 17 5.45 -14.10 46.24
C PHE A 17 4.23 -14.75 45.56
N VAL A 18 3.21 -13.95 45.28
CA VAL A 18 2.12 -14.38 44.41
C VAL A 18 2.73 -14.48 43.02
N LEU A 19 3.01 -15.71 42.59
CA LEU A 19 3.09 -16.01 41.17
C LEU A 19 1.73 -15.60 40.60
N LEU A 20 1.71 -14.50 39.87
CA LEU A 20 0.55 -14.12 39.08
C LEU A 20 0.32 -15.25 38.09
N ASP A 21 -0.82 -15.92 38.27
CA ASP A 21 -1.39 -16.84 37.29
C ASP A 21 -1.37 -16.12 35.94
N ARG A 22 -0.70 -16.72 34.95
CA ARG A 22 -0.86 -16.26 33.56
C ARG A 22 -2.34 -16.38 33.24
N GLY A 23 -2.92 -15.33 32.67
CA GLY A 23 -4.30 -15.33 32.21
C GLY A 23 -4.57 -16.46 31.20
N PRO A 24 -5.83 -16.61 30.73
CA PRO A 24 -6.25 -17.72 29.86
C PRO A 24 -5.23 -17.97 28.74
N ASP A 25 -4.84 -19.24 28.56
CA ASP A 25 -3.75 -19.71 27.70
C ASP A 25 -3.62 -18.85 26.42
N GLU A 26 -2.65 -17.93 26.40
CA GLU A 26 -2.29 -17.21 25.19
C GLU A 26 -1.73 -18.23 24.20
N THR A 27 -2.35 -18.34 23.03
CA THR A 27 -1.84 -19.23 21.99
C THR A 27 -0.62 -18.59 21.36
N ILE A 28 0.56 -19.11 21.64
CA ILE A 28 1.83 -18.61 21.11
C ILE A 28 2.31 -19.52 19.98
N ALA A 29 2.71 -18.92 18.86
CA ALA A 29 3.39 -19.60 17.78
C ALA A 29 4.77 -18.97 17.53
N THR A 30 5.73 -19.78 17.08
CA THR A 30 7.08 -19.31 16.72
C THR A 30 7.23 -19.30 15.21
N VAL A 31 7.65 -18.18 14.63
CA VAL A 31 7.90 -18.08 13.18
C VAL A 31 9.06 -18.97 12.77
N THR A 32 8.85 -19.82 11.76
CA THR A 32 9.88 -20.68 11.18
C THR A 32 10.28 -20.27 9.78
N ALA A 33 9.41 -19.56 9.05
CA ALA A 33 9.72 -18.92 7.77
C ALA A 33 8.76 -17.76 7.48
N VAL A 34 9.19 -16.85 6.61
CA VAL A 34 8.37 -15.79 6.02
C VAL A 34 8.18 -16.17 4.55
N GLU A 35 6.93 -16.37 4.11
CA GLU A 35 6.64 -16.89 2.77
C GLU A 35 6.26 -15.75 1.80
N SER A 36 5.47 -14.76 2.25
CA SER A 36 5.07 -13.56 1.50
C SER A 36 4.83 -12.38 2.45
N GLY A 37 4.27 -11.26 1.96
CA GLY A 37 3.93 -10.08 2.78
C GLY A 37 2.75 -10.26 3.75
N ASP A 38 2.03 -11.38 3.67
CA ASP A 38 0.87 -11.72 4.51
C ASP A 38 0.86 -13.18 4.96
N THR A 39 1.90 -13.96 4.61
CA THR A 39 1.96 -15.39 4.87
C THR A 39 3.24 -15.76 5.62
N LEU A 40 3.07 -16.43 6.75
CA LEU A 40 4.14 -16.97 7.59
C LEU A 40 4.04 -18.48 7.66
N ARG A 41 5.18 -19.14 7.85
CA ARG A 41 5.22 -20.49 8.41
C ARG A 41 5.51 -20.37 9.90
N VAL A 42 4.70 -21.02 10.72
CA VAL A 42 4.82 -20.97 12.18
C VAL A 42 4.85 -22.37 12.78
N ARG A 43 5.47 -22.49 13.94
CA ARG A 43 5.39 -23.67 14.80
C ARG A 43 4.39 -23.40 15.91
N LEU A 44 3.29 -24.16 15.90
CA LEU A 44 2.21 -24.10 16.87
C LEU A 44 1.97 -25.52 17.41
N ASP A 45 1.96 -25.69 18.74
CA ASP A 45 1.82 -26.99 19.40
C ASP A 45 2.78 -28.08 18.88
N GLY A 46 4.01 -27.65 18.53
CA GLY A 46 5.05 -28.53 17.98
C GLY A 46 4.87 -28.94 16.52
N GLN A 47 3.84 -28.44 15.83
CA GLN A 47 3.58 -28.68 14.42
C GLN A 47 3.89 -27.45 13.58
N GLU A 48 4.40 -27.64 12.36
CA GLU A 48 4.51 -26.54 11.40
C GLU A 48 3.17 -26.33 10.68
N ARG A 49 2.78 -25.06 10.56
CA ARG A 49 1.54 -24.60 9.92
C ARG A 49 1.84 -23.37 9.06
N VAL A 50 1.08 -23.21 7.99
CA VAL A 50 1.01 -21.94 7.24
C VAL A 50 -0.01 -21.05 7.94
N LEU A 51 0.34 -19.79 8.12
CA LEU A 51 -0.46 -18.74 8.77
C LEU A 51 -0.60 -17.57 7.80
N HIS A 52 -1.81 -17.38 7.30
CA HIS A 52 -2.28 -16.20 6.59
C HIS A 52 -2.76 -15.16 7.62
N LEU A 53 -2.35 -13.91 7.44
CA LEU A 53 -2.78 -12.82 8.31
C LEU A 53 -4.25 -12.47 8.05
N THR A 54 -5.09 -12.52 9.08
CA THR A 54 -6.50 -12.13 8.89
C THR A 54 -6.64 -10.67 8.43
N ASN A 55 -7.69 -10.42 7.66
CA ASN A 55 -8.08 -9.12 7.13
C ASN A 55 -7.01 -8.40 6.30
N LEU A 56 -5.99 -9.10 5.81
CA LEU A 56 -4.93 -8.53 5.01
C LEU A 56 -4.64 -9.43 3.80
N ALA A 57 -4.45 -8.82 2.64
CA ALA A 57 -3.68 -9.41 1.55
C ALA A 57 -2.47 -8.52 1.25
N ALA A 58 -1.39 -9.12 0.76
CA ALA A 58 -0.19 -8.39 0.35
C ALA A 58 0.14 -8.64 -1.13
N PRO A 59 0.93 -7.76 -1.78
CA PRO A 59 1.45 -8.06 -3.11
C PRO A 59 2.29 -9.33 -3.10
N GLU A 60 2.16 -10.16 -4.13
CA GLU A 60 2.86 -11.44 -4.25
C GLU A 60 3.62 -11.61 -5.56
N GLY A 61 4.62 -12.51 -5.58
CA GLY A 61 5.36 -12.85 -6.78
C GLY A 61 6.05 -11.65 -7.45
N ASP A 62 5.66 -11.37 -8.70
CA ASP A 62 6.20 -10.27 -9.51
C ASP A 62 5.35 -8.98 -9.41
N GLU A 63 4.40 -8.92 -8.48
CA GLU A 63 3.62 -7.71 -8.24
C GLU A 63 4.46 -6.57 -7.66
N CYS A 64 4.02 -5.34 -7.94
CA CYS A 64 4.65 -4.14 -7.40
C CYS A 64 4.68 -4.19 -5.86
N LEU A 65 5.88 -3.99 -5.29
CA LEU A 65 6.17 -4.03 -3.85
C LEU A 65 6.06 -5.41 -3.18
N ALA A 66 5.97 -6.52 -3.91
CA ALA A 66 5.93 -7.86 -3.31
C ALA A 66 7.22 -8.22 -2.51
N PRO A 67 8.44 -7.95 -3.00
CA PRO A 67 9.66 -8.16 -2.22
C PRO A 67 9.73 -7.29 -0.97
N GLU A 68 9.32 -6.03 -1.08
CA GLU A 68 9.28 -5.04 0.00
C GLU A 68 8.29 -5.47 1.09
N ALA A 69 7.09 -5.93 0.71
CA ALA A 69 6.10 -6.43 1.65
C ALA A 69 6.63 -7.66 2.41
N THR A 70 7.24 -8.61 1.71
CA THR A 70 7.85 -9.80 2.33
C THR A 70 8.99 -9.42 3.28
N ALA A 71 9.86 -8.50 2.86
CA ALA A 71 10.98 -8.03 3.69
C ALA A 71 10.50 -7.27 4.93
N GLN A 72 9.45 -6.46 4.81
CA GLN A 72 8.85 -5.73 5.92
C GLN A 72 8.21 -6.68 6.93
N LEU A 73 7.46 -7.68 6.46
CA LEU A 73 6.89 -8.70 7.35
C LEU A 73 8.00 -9.44 8.11
N ALA A 74 9.10 -9.78 7.44
CA ALA A 74 10.27 -10.37 8.09
C ALA A 74 10.95 -9.44 9.10
N GLY A 75 10.85 -8.13 8.92
CA GLY A 75 11.32 -7.14 9.88
C GLY A 75 10.51 -7.11 11.17
N TYR A 76 9.19 -7.31 11.07
CA TYR A 76 8.29 -7.37 12.24
C TYR A 76 8.26 -8.76 12.90
N ALA A 77 8.19 -9.80 12.10
CA ALA A 77 7.96 -11.18 12.50
C ALA A 77 8.92 -12.12 11.78
N GLY A 78 10.22 -11.87 11.93
CA GLY A 78 11.27 -12.71 11.35
C GLY A 78 11.36 -14.10 12.00
N ILE A 79 12.22 -14.96 11.45
CA ILE A 79 12.48 -16.31 11.99
C ILE A 79 12.80 -16.23 13.49
N ASP A 80 12.25 -17.19 14.24
CA ASP A 80 12.33 -17.31 15.70
C ASP A 80 11.54 -16.25 16.50
N SER A 81 10.78 -15.36 15.85
CA SER A 81 9.87 -14.45 16.54
C SER A 81 8.68 -15.19 17.15
N GLU A 82 8.26 -14.78 18.35
CA GLU A 82 7.03 -15.26 18.99
C GLU A 82 5.86 -14.36 18.63
N LEU A 83 4.76 -14.96 18.20
CA LEU A 83 3.51 -14.28 17.88
C LEU A 83 2.40 -14.81 18.80
N ARG A 84 1.61 -13.90 19.35
CA ARG A 84 0.36 -14.27 20.01
C ARG A 84 -0.72 -14.38 18.95
N LEU A 85 -1.35 -15.54 18.83
CA LEU A 85 -2.45 -15.78 17.91
C LEU A 85 -3.77 -15.62 18.64
N ASP A 86 -4.73 -14.97 18.00
CA ASP A 86 -6.12 -15.06 18.41
C ASP A 86 -6.77 -16.24 17.72
N VAL A 87 -7.24 -17.19 18.52
CA VAL A 87 -7.75 -18.48 18.06
C VAL A 87 -9.16 -18.63 18.62
N GLU A 88 -10.09 -17.82 18.12
CA GLU A 88 -11.50 -18.04 18.42
C GLU A 88 -12.00 -19.30 17.69
N GLY A 89 -12.24 -20.37 18.45
CA GLY A 89 -12.75 -21.65 17.96
C GLY A 89 -11.70 -22.75 17.87
N THR A 90 -12.11 -23.93 17.38
CA THR A 90 -11.17 -25.05 17.18
C THR A 90 -10.56 -24.88 15.79
N PRO A 91 -9.25 -24.57 15.66
CA PRO A 91 -8.62 -24.58 14.35
C PRO A 91 -8.83 -25.97 13.73
N ALA A 92 -9.18 -26.01 12.45
CA ALA A 92 -9.30 -27.27 11.74
C ALA A 92 -8.01 -28.09 12.01
N ALA A 93 -8.18 -29.35 12.42
CA ALA A 93 -7.07 -30.18 12.89
C ALA A 93 -5.95 -30.32 11.84
N GLU A 94 -6.23 -30.00 10.57
CA GLU A 94 -5.31 -30.03 9.43
C GLU A 94 -5.62 -28.85 8.50
N GLY A 95 -4.59 -28.10 8.07
CA GLY A 95 -4.73 -27.00 7.09
C GLY A 95 -3.97 -25.71 7.44
N ASP A 96 -4.01 -24.78 6.49
CA ASP A 96 -3.59 -23.40 6.63
C ASP A 96 -4.50 -22.67 7.64
N LEU A 97 -3.93 -21.70 8.35
CA LEU A 97 -4.61 -20.90 9.36
C LEU A 97 -4.78 -19.48 8.82
N THR A 98 -5.98 -18.92 8.90
CA THR A 98 -6.18 -17.47 8.74
C THR A 98 -6.55 -16.92 10.10
N LEU A 99 -5.64 -16.21 10.76
CA LEU A 99 -5.80 -15.77 12.15
C LEU A 99 -5.21 -14.37 12.37
N ALA A 100 -5.67 -13.68 13.42
CA ALA A 100 -4.99 -12.49 13.89
C ALA A 100 -3.71 -12.88 14.62
N ALA A 101 -2.59 -12.32 14.17
CA ALA A 101 -1.29 -12.47 14.79
C ALA A 101 -0.84 -11.14 15.40
N PHE A 102 -0.44 -11.18 16.66
CA PHE A 102 0.00 -10.02 17.42
C PHE A 102 1.48 -10.11 17.74
N LEU A 103 2.17 -9.00 17.56
CA LEU A 103 3.56 -8.81 17.96
C LEU A 103 3.70 -8.84 19.49
N PRO A 104 4.92 -9.06 20.04
CA PRO A 104 5.15 -9.05 21.48
C PRO A 104 4.77 -7.75 22.19
N ASP A 105 4.74 -6.63 21.47
CA ASP A 105 4.31 -5.32 21.98
C ASP A 105 2.78 -5.11 21.93
N GLY A 106 2.04 -6.11 21.45
CA GLY A 106 0.58 -6.13 21.38
C GLY A 106 -0.01 -5.54 20.10
N ARG A 107 0.81 -5.05 19.15
CA ARG A 107 0.30 -4.56 17.85
C ARG A 107 -0.15 -5.71 16.96
N LEU A 108 -1.24 -5.50 16.21
CA LEU A 108 -1.73 -6.47 15.23
C LEU A 108 -0.84 -6.43 13.98
N LEU A 109 -0.40 -7.60 13.49
CA LEU A 109 0.52 -7.68 12.36
C LEU A 109 -0.13 -7.19 11.05
N SER A 110 -1.40 -7.51 10.84
CA SER A 110 -2.21 -6.98 9.72
C SER A 110 -2.33 -5.46 9.74
N GLU A 111 -2.48 -4.86 10.93
CA GLU A 111 -2.57 -3.41 11.11
C GLU A 111 -1.26 -2.74 10.70
N VAL A 112 -0.11 -3.22 11.20
CA VAL A 112 1.18 -2.58 10.89
C VAL A 112 1.57 -2.72 9.42
N MET A 113 1.27 -3.86 8.78
CA MET A 113 1.51 -4.04 7.34
C MET A 113 0.62 -3.13 6.49
N ALA A 114 -0.65 -2.96 6.87
CA ALA A 114 -1.55 -2.02 6.22
C ALA A 114 -1.12 -0.56 6.42
N ALA A 115 -0.61 -0.20 7.60
CA ALA A 115 -0.10 1.14 7.92
C ALA A 115 1.15 1.50 7.10
N ASP A 116 1.99 0.50 6.79
CA ASP A 116 3.15 0.66 5.90
C ASP A 116 2.74 0.75 4.41
N GLY A 117 1.45 0.55 4.09
CA GLY A 117 0.95 0.49 2.72
C GLY A 117 1.41 -0.74 1.96
N LEU A 118 1.87 -1.78 2.65
CA LEU A 118 2.43 -3.02 2.08
C LEU A 118 1.46 -4.21 2.20
N GLY A 119 0.23 -3.94 2.61
CA GLY A 119 -0.91 -4.82 2.47
C GLY A 119 -2.20 -4.02 2.44
N TYR A 120 -3.28 -4.66 2.01
CA TYR A 120 -4.59 -4.05 1.87
C TYR A 120 -5.67 -4.94 2.50
N LEU A 121 -6.73 -4.28 2.94
CA LEU A 121 -7.85 -4.92 3.61
C LEU A 121 -8.60 -5.85 2.65
N VAL A 122 -8.67 -7.12 3.05
CA VAL A 122 -9.56 -8.12 2.45
C VAL A 122 -10.51 -8.64 3.53
N ILE A 123 -11.76 -8.93 3.17
CA ILE A 123 -12.76 -9.50 4.09
C ILE A 123 -13.11 -10.87 3.57
N GLU A 124 -12.58 -11.90 4.22
CA GLU A 124 -12.99 -13.29 4.01
C GLU A 124 -14.33 -13.56 4.72
N GLU A 125 -15.07 -14.59 4.29
CA GLU A 125 -16.48 -14.83 4.61
C GLU A 125 -16.88 -14.64 6.11
N GLY A 126 -17.25 -13.41 6.46
CA GLY A 126 -17.74 -13.07 7.81
C GLY A 126 -16.66 -12.71 8.83
N ASP A 127 -15.37 -12.82 8.48
CA ASP A 127 -14.25 -12.41 9.34
C ASP A 127 -14.09 -10.89 9.31
N ARG A 128 -14.69 -10.23 10.30
CA ARG A 128 -14.76 -8.76 10.40
C ARG A 128 -14.23 -8.21 11.71
N GLU A 129 -13.67 -9.07 12.57
CA GLU A 129 -13.28 -8.68 13.91
C GLU A 129 -12.21 -7.58 13.88
N TYR A 130 -11.24 -7.71 12.98
CA TYR A 130 -10.13 -6.78 12.82
C TYR A 130 -10.28 -5.83 11.62
N GLU A 131 -11.43 -5.87 10.93
CA GLU A 131 -11.68 -5.06 9.74
C GLU A 131 -11.46 -3.57 10.02
N TRP A 132 -12.01 -3.05 11.12
CA TRP A 132 -11.97 -1.62 11.38
C TRP A 132 -10.56 -1.10 11.66
N VAL A 133 -9.75 -1.86 12.40
CA VAL A 133 -8.37 -1.45 12.72
C VAL A 133 -7.49 -1.51 11.47
N VAL A 134 -7.61 -2.56 10.66
CA VAL A 134 -6.85 -2.67 9.40
C VAL A 134 -7.30 -1.61 8.40
N ARG A 135 -8.61 -1.33 8.30
CA ARG A 135 -9.15 -0.24 7.46
C ARG A 135 -8.58 1.11 7.86
N ALA A 136 -8.54 1.42 9.16
CA ALA A 136 -7.99 2.67 9.64
C ALA A 136 -6.51 2.83 9.28
N ALA A 137 -5.72 1.78 9.51
CA ALA A 137 -4.30 1.75 9.13
C ALA A 137 -4.09 1.93 7.62
N GLN A 138 -4.89 1.29 6.78
CA GLN A 138 -4.83 1.48 5.33
C GLN A 138 -5.18 2.92 4.91
N GLU A 139 -6.17 3.56 5.53
CA GLU A 139 -6.48 4.96 5.25
C GLU A 139 -5.33 5.90 5.69
N ASP A 140 -4.65 5.59 6.79
CA ASP A 140 -3.44 6.31 7.20
C ASP A 140 -2.31 6.15 6.19
N ALA A 141 -2.07 4.93 5.68
CA ALA A 141 -1.11 4.69 4.62
C ALA A 141 -1.45 5.48 3.35
N ARG A 142 -2.73 5.52 2.97
CA ARG A 142 -3.20 6.33 1.84
C ARG A 142 -2.96 7.82 2.06
N PHE A 143 -3.29 8.34 3.25
CA PHE A 143 -3.08 9.75 3.58
C PHE A 143 -1.61 10.14 3.53
N ASN A 144 -0.72 9.24 3.98
CA ASN A 144 0.72 9.45 3.99
C ASN A 144 1.42 9.06 2.68
N ALA A 145 0.66 8.63 1.65
CA ALA A 145 1.21 8.12 0.39
C ALA A 145 2.29 7.03 0.60
N ALA A 146 2.02 6.07 1.50
CA ALA A 146 2.94 4.98 1.82
C ALA A 146 2.70 3.75 0.94
N GLY A 147 3.78 2.99 0.66
CA GLY A 147 3.73 1.71 -0.05
C GLY A 147 2.95 1.80 -1.37
N LEU A 148 1.92 0.97 -1.52
CA LEU A 148 1.04 0.91 -2.70
C LEU A 148 0.35 2.24 -3.03
N PHE A 149 0.29 3.19 -2.09
CA PHE A 149 -0.27 4.52 -2.29
C PHE A 149 0.76 5.59 -2.65
N SER A 150 2.05 5.25 -2.72
CA SER A 150 3.11 6.19 -2.98
C SER A 150 3.07 6.76 -4.39
N THR A 151 3.28 8.07 -4.53
CA THR A 151 3.54 8.73 -5.82
C THR A 151 5.01 8.69 -6.24
N GLU A 152 5.89 8.20 -5.36
CA GLU A 152 7.34 8.14 -5.58
C GLU A 152 7.81 6.75 -6.04
N VAL A 153 6.92 5.75 -5.99
CA VAL A 153 7.22 4.38 -6.45
C VAL A 153 6.61 4.19 -7.85
N ASP A 154 7.46 4.09 -8.87
CA ASP A 154 7.05 4.08 -10.28
C ASP A 154 6.03 2.99 -10.64
N CYS A 155 6.07 1.82 -9.99
CA CYS A 155 5.17 0.72 -10.32
C CYS A 155 3.77 0.84 -9.71
N THR A 156 3.55 1.76 -8.76
CA THR A 156 2.22 1.96 -8.16
C THR A 156 1.34 2.77 -9.11
N ILE A 157 0.01 2.67 -8.95
CA ILE A 157 -0.91 3.50 -9.74
C ILE A 157 -0.72 5.00 -9.47
N PRO A 158 -0.59 5.48 -8.21
CA PRO A 158 -0.33 6.89 -7.96
C PRO A 158 1.00 7.37 -8.53
N GLY A 159 2.05 6.53 -8.51
CA GLY A 159 3.36 6.85 -9.10
C GLY A 159 3.30 7.01 -10.62
N GLN A 160 2.61 6.11 -11.32
CA GLN A 160 2.41 6.22 -12.77
C GLN A 160 1.65 7.50 -13.15
N VAL A 161 0.57 7.82 -12.42
CA VAL A 161 -0.23 9.04 -12.68
C VAL A 161 0.59 10.30 -12.38
N PHE A 162 1.36 10.30 -11.29
CA PHE A 162 2.23 11.40 -10.93
C PHE A 162 3.33 11.64 -11.98
N SER A 163 4.00 10.58 -12.44
CA SER A 163 5.05 10.65 -13.46
C SER A 163 4.55 11.24 -14.78
N VAL A 164 3.36 10.83 -15.25
CA VAL A 164 2.74 11.44 -16.45
C VAL A 164 2.42 12.91 -16.20
N SER A 165 1.87 13.25 -15.03
CA SER A 165 1.49 14.63 -14.69
C SER A 165 2.70 15.57 -14.63
N ASP A 166 3.80 15.14 -14.01
CA ASP A 166 5.06 15.89 -13.92
C ASP A 166 5.64 16.16 -15.32
N ARG A 167 5.62 15.14 -16.19
CA ARG A 167 6.09 15.29 -17.58
C ARG A 167 5.19 16.18 -18.43
N VAL A 168 3.87 16.19 -18.18
CA VAL A 168 2.95 17.14 -18.83
C VAL A 168 3.29 18.58 -18.42
N GLU A 169 3.54 18.82 -17.13
CA GLU A 169 3.97 20.14 -16.64
C GLU A 169 5.30 20.55 -17.30
N ALA A 170 6.29 19.67 -17.32
CA ALA A 170 7.58 19.95 -17.96
C ALA A 170 7.46 20.25 -19.47
N ALA A 171 6.66 19.47 -20.20
CA ALA A 171 6.51 19.63 -21.65
C ALA A 171 5.76 20.92 -22.06
N THR A 172 4.85 21.39 -21.19
CA THR A 172 4.04 22.60 -21.45
C THR A 172 4.76 23.91 -21.11
N LEU A 173 5.82 23.87 -20.29
CA LEU A 173 6.62 25.04 -19.94
C LEU A 173 7.55 25.52 -21.08
N VAL A 174 7.75 24.73 -22.13
CA VAL A 174 8.78 24.96 -23.17
C VAL A 174 8.28 25.76 -24.40
N LEU A 175 7.16 26.46 -24.30
CA LEU A 175 6.66 27.29 -25.40
C LEU A 175 7.35 28.67 -25.42
N GLU A 176 8.59 28.74 -25.90
CA GLU A 176 9.22 30.03 -26.25
C GLU A 176 8.91 30.38 -27.71
N GLU A 177 8.23 31.52 -27.93
CA GLU A 177 7.82 32.03 -29.25
C GLU A 177 8.99 32.23 -30.25
N GLU A 178 10.24 32.21 -29.80
CA GLU A 178 11.45 32.36 -30.64
C GLU A 178 12.17 31.03 -30.95
N SER A 179 11.52 29.90 -30.69
CA SER A 179 12.06 28.56 -30.99
C SER A 179 12.09 28.30 -32.49
N GLY A 180 13.27 27.93 -33.04
CA GLY A 180 13.38 27.58 -34.45
C GLY A 180 12.63 26.28 -34.82
N ALA A 181 12.26 26.13 -36.10
CA ALA A 181 11.48 25.00 -36.63
C ALA A 181 11.93 23.60 -36.16
N GLU A 182 13.24 23.38 -36.05
CA GLU A 182 13.81 22.09 -35.62
C GLU A 182 13.50 21.78 -34.15
N LEU A 183 13.55 22.79 -33.28
CA LEU A 183 13.22 22.65 -31.86
C LEU A 183 11.71 22.40 -31.67
N LEU A 184 10.87 23.14 -32.41
CA LEU A 184 9.42 22.95 -32.39
C LEU A 184 9.02 21.56 -32.93
N ALA A 185 9.70 21.06 -33.97
CA ALA A 185 9.46 19.71 -34.49
C ALA A 185 9.84 18.62 -33.47
N ALA A 186 10.94 18.82 -32.73
CA ALA A 186 11.34 17.92 -31.64
C ALA A 186 10.34 17.95 -30.49
N GLN A 187 9.89 19.15 -30.07
CA GLN A 187 8.87 19.32 -29.03
C GLN A 187 7.55 18.66 -29.41
N ARG A 188 7.11 18.80 -30.68
CA ARG A 188 5.90 18.10 -31.16
C ARG A 188 6.03 16.58 -31.02
N ALA A 189 7.18 16.01 -31.40
CA ALA A 189 7.40 14.58 -31.30
C ALA A 189 7.40 14.09 -29.83
N GLU A 190 7.92 14.91 -28.91
CA GLU A 190 7.86 14.64 -27.47
C GLU A 190 6.41 14.69 -26.95
N LEU A 191 5.64 15.70 -27.34
CA LEU A 191 4.22 15.81 -26.99
C LEU A 191 3.40 14.63 -27.54
N ASP A 192 3.64 14.20 -28.79
CA ASP A 192 2.98 13.03 -29.37
C ASP A 192 3.25 11.75 -28.55
N ALA A 193 4.51 11.53 -28.15
CA ALA A 193 4.87 10.39 -27.31
C ALA A 193 4.19 10.44 -25.93
N LEU A 194 4.12 11.64 -25.32
CA LEU A 194 3.42 11.83 -24.05
C LEU A 194 1.91 11.63 -24.15
N ILE A 195 1.29 12.03 -25.27
CA ILE A 195 -0.13 11.80 -25.52
C ILE A 195 -0.42 10.29 -25.60
N GLU A 196 0.41 9.53 -26.31
CA GLU A 196 0.26 8.07 -26.39
C GLU A 196 0.35 7.40 -25.01
N GLU A 197 1.30 7.83 -24.18
CA GLU A 197 1.46 7.33 -22.82
C GLU A 197 0.30 7.71 -21.90
N ALA A 198 -0.17 8.96 -21.96
CA ALA A 198 -1.32 9.42 -21.19
C ALA A 198 -2.61 8.69 -21.60
N HIS A 199 -2.80 8.42 -22.89
CA HIS A 199 -3.91 7.58 -23.37
C HIS A 199 -3.80 6.14 -22.87
N ALA A 200 -2.61 5.54 -22.88
CA ALA A 200 -2.41 4.19 -22.34
C ALA A 200 -2.81 4.13 -20.86
N LEU A 201 -2.50 5.17 -20.08
CA LEU A 201 -2.93 5.27 -18.68
C LEU A 201 -4.45 5.42 -18.53
N VAL A 202 -5.11 6.20 -19.40
CA VAL A 202 -6.59 6.30 -19.42
C VAL A 202 -7.22 4.94 -19.71
N ASP A 203 -6.72 4.22 -20.71
CA ASP A 203 -7.21 2.89 -21.06
C ASP A 203 -7.00 1.89 -19.92
N LEU A 204 -5.81 1.94 -19.30
CA LEU A 204 -5.46 1.13 -18.14
C LEU A 204 -6.48 1.34 -17.00
N MET A 205 -6.82 2.59 -16.69
CA MET A 205 -7.82 2.94 -15.66
C MET A 205 -9.26 2.51 -16.02
N GLY A 206 -9.57 2.39 -17.32
CA GLY A 206 -10.90 2.00 -17.80
C GLY A 206 -11.16 0.50 -17.85
N THR A 207 -10.13 -0.32 -17.58
CA THR A 207 -10.21 -1.78 -17.65
C THR A 207 -10.24 -2.42 -16.27
N GLU A 208 -10.98 -3.53 -16.13
CA GLU A 208 -10.89 -4.33 -14.92
C GLU A 208 -9.54 -5.06 -14.87
N GLN A 209 -8.78 -4.77 -13.83
CA GLN A 209 -7.50 -5.40 -13.53
C GLN A 209 -7.49 -5.89 -12.09
N GLY A 210 -6.73 -6.96 -11.85
CA GLY A 210 -6.49 -7.53 -10.53
C GLY A 210 -5.05 -7.32 -10.08
N GLY A 211 -4.78 -7.73 -8.84
CA GLY A 211 -3.48 -7.60 -8.21
C GLY A 211 -3.43 -6.41 -7.26
N ALA A 212 -2.46 -6.41 -6.35
CA ALA A 212 -2.51 -5.55 -5.17
C ALA A 212 -2.64 -4.05 -5.49
N VAL A 213 -1.94 -3.55 -6.52
CA VAL A 213 -1.99 -2.13 -6.93
C VAL A 213 -3.37 -1.68 -7.42
N TRP A 214 -4.23 -2.62 -7.85
CA TRP A 214 -5.59 -2.35 -8.28
C TRP A 214 -6.60 -2.59 -7.18
N ASP A 215 -6.44 -3.68 -6.44
CA ASP A 215 -7.37 -4.13 -5.41
C ASP A 215 -7.37 -3.21 -4.19
N VAL A 216 -6.25 -2.53 -3.94
CA VAL A 216 -6.11 -1.51 -2.88
C VAL A 216 -6.89 -0.21 -3.15
N LEU A 217 -7.25 0.05 -4.42
CA LEU A 217 -7.89 1.30 -4.84
C LEU A 217 -9.40 1.25 -4.62
N ARG A 218 -9.95 2.33 -4.05
CA ARG A 218 -11.41 2.54 -4.06
C ARG A 218 -11.88 2.91 -5.45
N ALA A 219 -13.16 2.68 -5.71
CA ALA A 219 -13.81 3.17 -6.93
C ALA A 219 -13.62 4.70 -7.12
N SER A 220 -13.64 5.48 -6.03
CA SER A 220 -13.37 6.92 -6.08
C SER A 220 -11.93 7.25 -6.49
N ASP A 221 -10.96 6.46 -6.04
CA ASP A 221 -9.55 6.68 -6.35
C ASP A 221 -9.32 6.41 -7.85
N ARG A 222 -9.88 5.32 -8.37
CA ARG A 222 -9.84 4.99 -9.81
C ARG A 222 -10.47 6.09 -10.67
N ILE A 223 -11.63 6.61 -10.28
CA ILE A 223 -12.27 7.74 -10.96
C ILE A 223 -11.38 8.99 -10.92
N GLY A 224 -10.75 9.27 -9.78
CA GLY A 224 -9.83 10.40 -9.62
C GLY A 224 -8.61 10.29 -10.54
N TYR A 225 -7.95 9.14 -10.57
CA TYR A 225 -6.79 8.91 -11.43
C TYR A 225 -7.16 8.91 -12.91
N ALA A 226 -8.30 8.32 -13.29
CA ALA A 226 -8.80 8.40 -14.67
C ALA A 226 -9.05 9.86 -15.11
N ALA A 227 -9.66 10.67 -14.24
CA ALA A 227 -9.91 12.09 -14.52
C ALA A 227 -8.61 12.90 -14.64
N GLN A 228 -7.60 12.60 -13.81
CA GLN A 228 -6.27 13.22 -13.91
C GLN A 228 -5.60 12.85 -15.24
N ALA A 229 -5.58 11.57 -15.62
CA ALA A 229 -5.01 11.12 -16.88
C ALA A 229 -5.73 11.75 -18.10
N GLN A 230 -7.06 11.85 -18.08
CA GLN A 230 -7.82 12.55 -19.14
C GLN A 230 -7.49 14.04 -19.21
N THR A 231 -7.26 14.69 -18.07
CA THR A 231 -6.85 16.10 -18.02
C THR A 231 -5.45 16.28 -18.62
N ALA A 232 -4.53 15.35 -18.34
CA ALA A 232 -3.19 15.35 -18.94
C ALA A 232 -3.27 15.24 -20.47
N VAL A 233 -4.06 14.30 -21.00
CA VAL A 233 -4.31 14.16 -22.45
C VAL A 233 -4.78 15.48 -23.06
N ALA A 234 -5.86 16.07 -22.51
CA ALA A 234 -6.41 17.31 -23.05
C ALA A 234 -5.41 18.47 -23.03
N THR A 235 -4.58 18.53 -21.98
CA THR A 235 -3.53 19.55 -21.84
C THR A 235 -2.44 19.38 -22.90
N LEU A 236 -1.98 18.14 -23.13
CA LEU A 236 -0.97 17.84 -24.13
C LEU A 236 -1.48 18.08 -25.56
N GLU A 237 -2.73 17.72 -25.86
CA GLU A 237 -3.34 17.97 -27.17
C GLU A 237 -3.43 19.47 -27.49
N LEU A 238 -3.77 20.30 -26.49
CA LEU A 238 -3.77 21.75 -26.64
C LEU A 238 -2.36 22.28 -26.93
N ALA A 239 -1.36 21.89 -26.13
CA ALA A 239 0.02 22.31 -26.32
C ALA A 239 0.58 21.88 -27.69
N ARG A 240 0.25 20.65 -28.12
CA ARG A 240 0.63 20.16 -29.45
C ARG A 240 -0.01 21.00 -30.56
N GLY A 241 -1.28 21.36 -30.42
CA GLY A 241 -1.98 22.24 -31.36
C GLY A 241 -1.33 23.61 -31.46
N GLU A 242 -0.86 24.18 -30.35
CA GLU A 242 -0.12 25.45 -30.33
C GLU A 242 1.21 25.35 -31.08
N VAL A 243 2.00 24.30 -30.85
CA VAL A 243 3.25 24.04 -31.59
C VAL A 243 2.98 23.88 -33.10
N GLU A 244 1.93 23.14 -33.47
CA GLU A 244 1.53 22.98 -34.88
C GLU A 244 1.12 24.31 -35.52
N LEU A 245 0.45 25.21 -34.79
CA LEU A 245 0.11 26.54 -35.30
C LEU A 245 1.35 27.38 -35.59
N VAL A 246 2.36 27.37 -34.71
CA VAL A 246 3.61 28.12 -34.91
C VAL A 246 4.40 27.58 -36.11
N LEU A 247 4.56 26.26 -36.20
CA LEU A 247 5.23 25.60 -37.34
C LEU A 247 4.58 25.93 -38.69
N ASN A 248 3.25 26.12 -38.72
CA ASN A 248 2.51 26.46 -39.94
C ASN A 248 2.48 27.97 -40.25
N GLN A 249 2.88 28.83 -39.31
CA GLN A 249 2.93 30.29 -39.48
C GLN A 249 4.29 30.81 -39.97
N GLU A 250 5.36 30.01 -39.90
CA GLU A 250 6.63 30.40 -40.50
C GLU A 250 6.44 30.58 -42.02
N PRO A 251 6.61 31.81 -42.55
CA PRO A 251 6.43 32.04 -43.97
C PRO A 251 7.48 31.21 -44.70
N THR A 252 7.02 30.30 -45.57
CA THR A 252 7.91 29.76 -46.60
C THR A 252 8.59 30.95 -47.26
N ALA A 253 9.92 30.99 -47.23
CA ALA A 253 10.75 32.07 -47.81
C ALA A 253 10.58 32.25 -49.33
N ALA A 254 9.50 31.75 -49.91
CA ALA A 254 9.11 31.82 -51.31
C ALA A 254 8.27 33.06 -51.65
N GLU A 255 7.82 33.86 -50.67
CA GLU A 255 6.93 35.01 -50.94
C GLU A 255 7.62 36.39 -50.84
N THR A 256 8.95 36.44 -50.82
CA THR A 256 9.70 37.71 -50.87
C THR A 256 10.31 38.03 -52.24
N ASP A 257 10.22 37.13 -53.23
CA ASP A 257 10.86 37.32 -54.55
C ASP A 257 9.85 37.66 -55.69
N ALA A 258 8.61 38.00 -55.35
CA ALA A 258 7.55 38.35 -56.32
C ALA A 258 7.20 39.86 -56.37
N ARG A 259 8.05 40.71 -55.78
CA ARG A 259 7.92 42.18 -55.82
C ARG A 259 9.27 42.83 -56.10
N ASP A 260 9.75 42.69 -57.33
CA ASP A 260 10.63 43.66 -57.98
C ASP A 260 10.41 43.63 -59.51
#